data_AF-A0A3A0F8A1-F1
#
_entry.id   AF-A0A3A0F8A1-F1
#
_cell.length_a   1.000
_cell.length_b   1.000
_cell.length_c   1.000
_cell.angle_alpha   90.00
_cell.angle_beta   90.00
_cell.angle_gamma   90.00
#
_symmetry.space_group_name_H-M   'P 1'
#
loop_
_entity.id
_entity.type
_entity.pdbx_description
1 polymer ?
#
loop_
_entity_poly.entity_id
_entity_poly.type
_entity_poly.pdbx_seq_one_letter_code
_entity_poly.pdbx_strand_id
1 'polypeptide(L)'
;MNNAIRLAGTSIAITTTAVLLAACSALSPVETRELDARFGDAVRQARAQQTLNPEAGRNTDPVSGIDGVAAQNTIDEYQKSFKEPPRTFNVLGIGGTTTITP
;
A
#
# COMPACT_ATOMS: atom_id res chain seq x y z
N MET A 1 -1.48 -6.63 -65.64
CA MET A 1 -2.67 -6.68 -64.75
C MET A 1 -2.38 -7.32 -63.40
N ASN A 2 -1.59 -8.41 -63.32
CA ASN A 2 -1.27 -9.08 -62.04
C ASN A 2 -0.54 -8.21 -60.99
N ASN A 3 0.37 -7.31 -61.42
CA ASN A 3 1.15 -6.48 -60.49
C ASN A 3 0.29 -5.41 -59.81
N ALA A 4 -0.74 -4.89 -60.49
CA ALA A 4 -1.66 -3.89 -59.93
C ALA A 4 -2.57 -4.50 -58.84
N ILE A 5 -2.99 -5.75 -59.02
CA ILE A 5 -3.78 -6.50 -58.04
C ILE A 5 -2.93 -6.86 -56.81
N ARG A 6 -1.65 -7.21 -57.00
CA ARG A 6 -0.69 -7.48 -55.91
C ARG A 6 -0.37 -6.24 -55.09
N LEU A 7 -0.23 -5.08 -55.74
CA LEU A 7 0.02 -3.78 -55.10
C LEU A 7 -1.22 -3.29 -54.31
N ALA A 8 -2.41 -3.42 -54.89
CA ALA A 8 -3.66 -3.08 -54.20
C ALA A 8 -3.90 -3.97 -52.96
N GLY A 9 -3.59 -5.28 -53.06
CA GLY A 9 -3.69 -6.20 -51.92
C GLY A 9 -2.73 -5.90 -50.78
N THR A 10 -1.50 -5.44 -51.09
CA THR A 10 -0.52 -5.04 -50.06
C THR A 10 -0.91 -3.73 -49.40
N SER A 11 -1.41 -2.73 -50.16
CA SER A 11 -1.91 -1.48 -49.58
C SER A 11 -3.10 -1.71 -48.65
N ILE A 12 -4.04 -2.58 -49.01
CA ILE A 12 -5.18 -2.92 -48.14
C ILE A 12 -4.68 -3.57 -46.86
N ALA A 13 -3.81 -4.59 -46.96
CA ALA A 13 -3.27 -5.30 -45.80
C ALA A 13 -2.51 -4.37 -44.82
N ILE A 14 -1.70 -3.44 -45.36
CA ILE A 14 -0.96 -2.45 -44.56
C ILE A 14 -1.93 -1.50 -43.86
N THR A 15 -2.98 -1.05 -44.54
CA THR A 15 -3.96 -0.12 -43.97
C THR A 15 -4.78 -0.78 -42.86
N THR A 16 -5.24 -2.02 -43.04
CA THR A 16 -5.93 -2.78 -41.98
C THR A 16 -5.03 -3.03 -40.77
N THR A 17 -3.75 -3.36 -40.99
CA THR A 17 -2.80 -3.60 -39.89
C THR A 17 -2.53 -2.30 -39.12
N ALA A 18 -2.40 -1.17 -39.82
CA ALA A 18 -2.22 0.13 -39.18
C ALA A 18 -3.44 0.56 -38.35
N VAL A 19 -4.66 0.30 -38.84
CA VAL A 19 -5.90 0.60 -38.11
C VAL A 19 -6.04 -0.29 -36.87
N LEU A 20 -5.73 -1.59 -36.97
CA LEU A 20 -5.74 -2.50 -35.83
C LEU A 20 -4.71 -2.11 -34.77
N LEU A 21 -3.51 -1.70 -35.18
CA LEU A 21 -2.47 -1.25 -34.25
C LEU A 21 -2.82 0.08 -33.57
N ALA A 22 -3.46 1.00 -34.31
CA ALA A 22 -3.98 2.25 -33.74
C ALA A 22 -5.16 2.01 -32.78
N ALA A 23 -6.00 1.00 -33.04
CA ALA A 23 -7.09 0.63 -32.13
C ALA A 23 -6.57 0.09 -30.77
N CYS A 24 -5.45 -0.64 -30.79
CA CYS A 24 -4.79 -1.11 -29.57
C CYS A 24 -4.14 0.02 -28.75
N SER A 25 -3.74 1.14 -29.36
CA SER A 25 -3.10 2.27 -28.66
C SER A 25 -4.05 3.45 -28.37
N ALA A 26 -5.15 3.60 -29.12
CA ALA A 26 -6.19 4.61 -28.89
C ALA A 26 -7.08 4.27 -27.69
N LEU A 27 -7.04 3.01 -27.22
CA LEU A 27 -7.35 2.67 -25.83
C LEU A 27 -6.24 3.23 -24.94
N SER A 28 -6.15 4.57 -24.85
CA SER A 28 -5.44 5.19 -23.73
C SER A 28 -5.94 4.49 -22.47
N PRO A 29 -5.05 3.90 -21.64
CA PRO A 29 -5.50 2.94 -20.65
C PRO A 29 -6.51 3.64 -19.75
N VAL A 30 -7.73 3.12 -19.67
CA VAL A 30 -8.69 3.52 -18.63
C VAL A 30 -7.99 3.47 -17.25
N GLU A 31 -7.01 2.57 -17.12
CA GLU A 31 -6.12 2.43 -15.97
C GLU A 31 -5.25 3.65 -15.66
N THR A 32 -4.71 4.40 -16.64
CA THR A 32 -3.86 5.56 -16.32
C THR A 32 -4.67 6.74 -15.79
N ARG A 33 -5.91 6.90 -16.25
CA ARG A 33 -6.82 7.94 -15.74
C ARG A 33 -7.30 7.62 -14.33
N GLU A 34 -7.58 6.35 -14.01
CA GLU A 34 -7.96 5.97 -12.65
C GLU A 34 -6.76 6.03 -11.69
N LEU A 35 -5.56 5.64 -12.15
CA LEU A 35 -4.34 5.68 -11.35
C LEU A 35 -3.94 7.11 -10.97
N ASP A 36 -3.99 8.05 -11.91
CA ASP A 36 -3.70 9.46 -11.64
C ASP A 36 -4.76 10.09 -10.72
N ALA A 37 -6.05 9.78 -10.97
CA ALA A 37 -7.14 10.28 -10.13
C ALA A 37 -7.08 9.80 -8.67
N ARG A 38 -6.58 8.59 -8.44
CA ARG A 38 -6.49 7.96 -7.11
C ARG A 38 -5.11 8.08 -6.47
N PHE A 39 -4.21 8.85 -7.08
CA PHE A 39 -2.87 9.02 -6.56
C PHE A 39 -2.89 9.58 -5.13
N GLY A 40 -2.27 8.85 -4.21
CA GLY A 40 -2.20 9.19 -2.79
C GLY A 40 -3.42 8.77 -1.95
N ASP A 41 -4.43 8.10 -2.51
CA ASP A 41 -5.58 7.60 -1.75
C ASP A 41 -5.15 6.67 -0.61
N ALA A 42 -4.21 5.76 -0.89
CA ALA A 42 -3.69 4.83 0.11
C ALA A 42 -3.08 5.55 1.32
N VAL A 43 -2.31 6.63 1.09
CA VAL A 43 -1.69 7.40 2.17
C VAL A 43 -2.74 8.23 2.92
N ARG A 44 -3.72 8.81 2.22
CA ARG A 44 -4.84 9.53 2.86
C ARG A 44 -5.67 8.58 3.73
N GLN A 45 -5.94 7.38 3.24
CA GLN A 45 -6.66 6.35 3.98
C GLN A 45 -5.86 5.86 5.20
N ALA A 46 -4.57 5.58 5.03
CA ALA A 46 -3.70 5.19 6.13
C ALA A 46 -3.62 6.28 7.21
N ARG A 47 -3.47 7.55 6.81
CA ARG A 47 -3.51 8.67 7.75
C ARG A 47 -4.84 8.76 8.48
N ALA A 48 -5.98 8.63 7.77
CA ALA A 48 -7.29 8.66 8.40
C ALA A 48 -7.47 7.53 9.43
N GLN A 49 -6.97 6.33 9.14
CA GLN A 49 -7.00 5.19 10.06
C GLN A 49 -6.04 5.34 11.25
N GLN A 50 -4.91 6.02 11.07
CA GLN A 50 -3.90 6.27 12.11
C GLN A 50 -4.20 7.53 12.94
N THR A 51 -5.10 8.39 12.49
CA THR A 51 -5.48 9.61 13.20
C THR A 51 -6.49 9.28 14.29
N LEU A 52 -6.04 9.29 15.54
CA LEU A 52 -6.88 9.00 16.70
C LEU A 52 -7.97 10.05 16.93
N ASN A 53 -7.66 11.33 16.75
CA ASN A 53 -8.60 12.43 16.90
C ASN A 53 -8.32 13.54 15.87
N PRO A 54 -9.12 13.66 14.80
CA PRO A 54 -8.93 14.68 13.77
C PRO A 54 -9.21 16.11 14.27
N GLU A 55 -10.07 16.29 15.27
CA GLU A 55 -10.43 17.60 15.82
C GLU A 55 -9.54 18.02 17.02
N ALA A 56 -8.45 17.30 17.28
CA ALA A 56 -7.57 17.55 18.43
C ALA A 56 -7.05 18.99 18.51
N GLY A 57 -6.83 19.66 17.37
CA GLY A 57 -6.37 21.05 17.32
C GLY A 57 -7.42 22.10 17.75
N ARG A 58 -8.70 21.70 17.85
CA ARG A 58 -9.79 22.58 18.34
C ARG A 58 -10.04 22.38 19.84
N ASN A 59 -9.48 21.31 20.41
CA ASN A 59 -9.55 21.08 21.84
C ASN A 59 -8.53 21.98 22.55
N THR A 60 -9.02 22.89 23.40
CA THR A 60 -8.19 23.75 24.24
C THR A 60 -7.92 23.15 25.61
N ASP A 61 -8.52 22.01 25.94
CA ASP A 61 -8.31 21.35 27.22
C ASP A 61 -6.82 20.95 27.36
N PRO A 62 -6.21 21.20 28.52
CA PRO A 62 -4.84 20.79 28.75
C PRO A 62 -4.76 19.27 28.66
N VAL A 63 -3.77 18.76 27.92
CA VAL A 63 -3.52 17.32 27.85
C VAL A 63 -3.18 16.85 29.26
N SER A 64 -4.00 15.95 29.81
CA SER A 64 -3.67 15.18 31.01
C SER A 64 -2.39 14.41 30.71
N GLY A 65 -1.27 14.85 31.28
CA GLY A 65 0.02 14.18 31.13
C GLY A 65 0.00 12.77 31.71
N ILE A 66 1.15 12.10 31.67
CA ILE A 66 1.36 10.84 32.38
C ILE A 66 1.45 11.10 33.88
N ASP A 67 0.87 10.21 34.70
CA ASP A 67 1.02 10.24 36.14
C ASP A 67 2.50 10.07 36.53
N GLY A 68 2.95 10.76 37.59
CA GLY A 68 4.37 10.75 37.98
C GLY A 68 4.89 9.36 38.36
N VAL A 69 4.06 8.54 39.01
CA VAL A 69 4.43 7.16 39.37
C VAL A 69 4.47 6.28 38.12
N ALA A 70 3.51 6.46 37.21
CA ALA A 70 3.51 5.77 35.91
C ALA A 70 4.76 6.12 35.08
N ALA A 71 5.18 7.39 35.07
CA ALA A 71 6.39 7.84 34.38
C ALA A 71 7.64 7.20 34.99
N GLN A 72 7.77 7.21 36.33
CA GLN A 72 8.89 6.59 37.04
C GLN A 72 8.99 5.09 36.72
N ASN A 73 7.88 4.35 36.87
CA ASN A 73 7.84 2.91 36.57
C ASN A 73 8.21 2.61 35.11
N THR A 74 7.81 3.48 34.17
CA THR A 74 8.14 3.34 32.75
C THR A 74 9.66 3.45 32.52
N ILE A 75 10.31 4.43 33.15
CA ILE A 75 11.76 4.61 33.05
C ILE A 75 12.50 3.45 33.73
N ASP A 76 12.01 2.97 34.87
CA ASP A 76 12.63 1.84 35.59
C ASP A 76 12.55 0.54 34.78
N GLU A 77 11.38 0.22 34.22
CA GLU A 77 11.21 -0.95 33.35
C GLU A 77 12.05 -0.83 32.07
N TYR A 78 12.14 0.36 31.48
CA TYR A 78 13.02 0.63 30.33
C TYR A 78 14.48 0.32 30.67
N GLN A 79 14.99 0.82 31.80
CA GLN A 79 16.37 0.55 32.22
C GLN A 79 16.59 -0.94 32.54
N LYS A 80 15.61 -1.59 33.14
CA LYS A 80 15.64 -3.02 33.47
C LYS A 80 15.69 -3.90 32.22
N SER A 81 15.01 -3.48 31.14
CA SER A 81 15.02 -4.21 29.86
C SER A 81 16.41 -4.38 29.23
N PHE A 82 17.37 -3.49 29.55
CA PHE A 82 18.76 -3.61 29.08
C PHE A 82 19.65 -4.48 29.98
N LYS A 83 19.19 -4.75 31.21
CA LYS A 83 19.93 -5.54 32.21
C LYS A 83 19.43 -6.98 32.28
N GLU A 84 18.16 -7.19 31.96
CA GLU A 84 17.55 -8.51 31.96
C GLU A 84 17.72 -9.20 30.60
N PRO A 85 18.06 -10.50 30.57
CA PRO A 85 18.01 -11.27 29.34
C PRO A 85 16.63 -11.11 28.68
N PRO A 86 16.54 -10.96 27.35
CA PRO A 86 15.26 -10.81 26.67
C PRO A 86 14.32 -11.93 27.09
N ARG A 87 13.14 -11.59 27.62
CA ARG A 87 12.12 -12.60 27.93
C ARG A 87 11.82 -13.36 26.64
N THR A 88 12.02 -14.67 26.65
CA THR A 88 11.65 -15.54 25.53
C THR A 88 10.13 -15.55 25.43
N PHE A 89 9.59 -14.69 24.57
CA PHE A 89 8.19 -14.77 24.20
C PHE A 89 8.04 -16.01 23.30
N ASN A 90 7.24 -16.97 23.72
CA ASN A 90 6.76 -18.01 22.81
C ASN A 90 5.89 -17.29 21.77
N VAL A 91 6.47 -17.00 20.60
CA VAL A 91 5.73 -16.46 19.47
C VAL A 91 4.63 -17.46 19.16
N LEU A 92 3.38 -17.07 19.39
CA LEU A 92 2.21 -17.82 18.97
C LEU A 92 2.39 -18.18 17.49
N GLY A 93 2.48 -19.48 17.20
CA GLY A 93 2.75 -20.02 15.88
C GLY A 93 1.66 -19.65 14.89
N ILE A 94 1.82 -18.51 14.22
CA ILE A 94 1.17 -18.26 12.94
C ILE A 94 1.97 -19.06 11.91
N GLY A 95 1.58 -20.31 11.72
CA GLY A 95 2.17 -21.22 10.74
C GLY A 95 2.57 -22.57 11.33
N GLY A 96 1.57 -23.36 11.72
CA GLY A 96 1.59 -24.82 11.89
C GLY A 96 2.91 -25.53 12.25
N THR A 97 2.96 -26.11 13.44
CA THR A 97 3.09 -27.56 13.63
C THR A 97 3.00 -27.89 15.12
N THR A 98 2.08 -28.79 15.43
CA THR A 98 1.89 -29.39 16.74
C THR A 98 3.10 -30.27 17.05
N THR A 99 4.01 -29.82 17.90
CA THR A 99 4.98 -30.73 18.52
C THR A 99 4.48 -31.09 19.91
N ILE A 100 4.05 -32.33 19.99
CA ILE A 100 3.55 -33.07 21.14
C ILE A 100 4.70 -33.46 22.07
N THR A 101 4.53 -33.15 23.36
CA THR A 101 5.03 -33.86 24.56
C THR A 101 6.56 -33.93 24.79
N PRO A 102 7.06 -34.25 26.00
CA PRO A 102 6.73 -35.43 26.84
C PRO A 102 5.75 -35.22 27.98
#